data_AF-A0A8H5RPL7-F1
#
_entry.id   AF-A0A8H5RPL7-F1
#
_cell.length_a   1.000
_cell.length_b   1.000
_cell.length_c   1.000
_cell.angle_alpha   90.00
_cell.angle_beta   90.00
_cell.angle_gamma   90.00
#
_symmetry.space_group_name_H-M   'P 1'
#
loop_
_entity.id
_entity.type
_entity.pdbx_description
1 polymer ?
#
loop_
_entity_poly.entity_id
_entity_poly.type
_entity_poly.pdbx_seq_one_letter_code
_entity_poly.pdbx_strand_id
1 'polypeptide(L)'
;MSTSIAQPIFGRWSLASVDNKPASRVLQIGPAAEGIETDLADDSRKPVWISDIRPGGKYYSIVKLQIKFERQISSDTRWAQGTGWLIANDLVVTAGHCAFDHTYNFGKADKIRAYIGRKIVTTKEWIASDINRANDVSLILLDSPFNNAVPINYNPTAAAFKDWKLGVVGYPNDKTLDNEPGAQMYEMFKVTTCDLSKTSLNMLEYTISSGPGQSGSPVLIDGQNTSIGTNVYGLGTKNSASVIRGKYGNYYKGMVDALGSTEPPVATRNGIEYIKTTQPEDAIANEAAAASVVSTDALIISAVGSIADAIGGGAEDSFEPDSGVLAPHVEVLCHRALLGDAALHALMSVPVKDIQEESFFVDLVNTIKNIGSTVIKVAPTVIKTVTPIVQSLVGAMN
;
A
#
# COMPACT_ATOMS: atom_id res chain seq x y z
N MET A 1 -17.65 -10.64 25.07
CA MET A 1 -18.13 -11.04 23.73
C MET A 1 -16.91 -11.41 22.91
N SER A 2 -16.90 -12.61 22.33
CA SER A 2 -15.76 -13.17 21.58
C SER A 2 -15.51 -12.35 20.32
N THR A 3 -14.39 -11.63 20.26
CA THR A 3 -13.89 -11.06 19.00
C THR A 3 -13.49 -12.22 18.10
N SER A 4 -14.33 -12.53 17.11
CA SER A 4 -13.95 -13.44 16.02
C SER A 4 -12.85 -12.76 15.22
N ILE A 5 -11.58 -13.05 15.53
CA ILE A 5 -10.46 -12.57 14.74
C ILE A 5 -10.47 -13.35 13.43
N ALA A 6 -10.96 -12.71 12.36
CA ALA A 6 -10.99 -13.33 11.05
C ALA A 6 -9.56 -13.65 10.63
N GLN A 7 -9.32 -14.92 10.29
CA GLN A 7 -8.03 -15.37 9.76
C GLN A 7 -7.74 -14.68 8.43
N PRO A 8 -6.52 -14.18 8.20
CA PRO A 8 -6.17 -13.48 6.98
C PRO A 8 -6.15 -14.44 5.80
N ILE A 9 -6.58 -13.92 4.65
CA ILE A 9 -6.66 -14.63 3.38
C ILE A 9 -5.80 -13.88 2.37
N PHE A 10 -4.93 -14.61 1.68
CA PHE A 10 -4.03 -14.07 0.67
C PHE A 10 -4.33 -14.67 -0.70
N GLY A 11 -4.18 -13.88 -1.76
CA GLY A 11 -4.26 -14.39 -3.13
C GLY A 11 -2.88 -14.83 -3.60
N ARG A 12 -2.74 -16.07 -4.08
CA ARG A 12 -1.50 -16.59 -4.67
C ARG A 12 -1.73 -17.17 -6.06
N TRP A 13 -0.71 -17.15 -6.89
CA TRP A 13 -0.69 -17.85 -8.18
C TRP A 13 0.74 -18.14 -8.62
N SER A 14 0.87 -18.96 -9.65
CA SER A 14 2.17 -19.29 -10.27
C SER A 14 2.48 -18.32 -11.40
N LEU A 15 3.76 -18.01 -11.58
CA LEU A 15 4.26 -17.19 -12.67
C LEU A 15 4.67 -18.08 -13.84
N ALA A 16 4.49 -17.58 -15.06
CA ALA A 16 5.02 -18.20 -16.26
C ALA A 16 6.52 -17.95 -16.39
N SER A 17 7.23 -18.93 -16.97
CA SER A 17 8.67 -18.79 -17.24
C SER A 17 8.95 -17.65 -18.22
N VAL A 18 10.10 -17.00 -18.05
CA VAL A 18 10.54 -15.87 -18.86
C VAL A 18 12.04 -15.95 -19.10
N ASP A 19 12.50 -15.47 -20.27
CA ASP A 19 13.92 -15.29 -20.50
C ASP A 19 14.51 -14.14 -19.65
N ASN A 20 15.83 -14.17 -19.46
CA ASN A 20 16.53 -13.17 -18.65
C ASN A 20 17.03 -11.97 -19.47
N LYS A 21 16.33 -11.61 -20.56
CA LYS A 21 16.73 -10.47 -21.40
C LYS A 21 16.15 -9.18 -20.81
N PRO A 22 16.94 -8.12 -20.60
CA PRO A 22 16.40 -6.83 -20.17
C PRO A 22 15.34 -6.32 -21.15
N ALA A 23 14.23 -5.81 -20.63
CA ALA A 23 13.24 -5.10 -21.43
C ALA A 23 13.79 -3.74 -21.92
N SER A 24 13.55 -3.43 -23.19
CA SER A 24 13.97 -2.16 -23.81
C SER A 24 12.91 -1.06 -23.73
N ARG A 25 11.67 -1.39 -23.32
CA ARG A 25 10.56 -0.43 -23.25
C ARG A 25 9.83 -0.57 -21.91
N VAL A 26 9.45 0.57 -21.34
CA VAL A 26 8.86 0.67 -20.00
C VAL A 26 7.37 0.91 -20.07
N LEU A 27 6.63 0.24 -19.19
CA LEU A 27 5.23 0.52 -18.84
C LEU A 27 5.24 1.12 -17.43
N GLN A 28 4.71 2.32 -17.25
CA GLN A 28 4.59 2.89 -15.92
C GLN A 28 3.37 2.30 -15.24
N ILE A 29 3.57 1.62 -14.12
CA ILE A 29 2.47 1.03 -13.33
C ILE A 29 2.38 1.68 -11.97
N GLY A 30 1.24 1.42 -11.33
CA GLY A 30 0.86 2.07 -10.10
C GLY A 30 0.00 3.30 -10.37
N PRO A 31 -0.60 3.83 -9.32
CA PRO A 31 -1.46 4.99 -9.40
C PRO A 31 -0.67 6.19 -9.93
N ALA A 32 -1.22 6.86 -10.95
CA ALA A 32 -0.68 8.13 -11.41
C ALA A 32 -0.75 9.09 -10.23
N ALA A 33 0.39 9.67 -9.82
CA ALA A 33 0.35 10.90 -9.05
C ALA A 33 -0.52 11.87 -9.84
N GLU A 34 -1.53 12.45 -9.20
CA GLU A 34 -2.56 13.29 -9.82
C GLU A 34 -1.96 14.55 -10.46
N GLY A 35 -1.25 14.41 -11.59
CA GLY A 35 -0.60 15.51 -12.30
C GLY A 35 0.48 16.27 -11.52
N ILE A 36 0.90 15.81 -10.33
CA ILE A 36 1.91 16.46 -9.50
C ILE A 36 3.17 15.59 -9.47
N GLU A 37 4.33 16.20 -9.75
CA GLU A 37 5.64 15.54 -9.67
C GLU A 37 5.79 14.79 -8.34
N THR A 38 6.12 13.50 -8.41
CA THR A 38 6.58 12.71 -7.24
C THR A 38 8.02 13.04 -6.85
N ASP A 39 8.69 13.78 -7.73
CA ASP A 39 9.91 14.52 -7.48
C ASP A 39 9.55 15.72 -6.63
N LEU A 40 9.69 15.55 -5.31
CA LEU A 40 9.52 16.66 -4.39
C LEU A 40 10.56 17.74 -4.74
N ALA A 41 10.23 19.01 -4.49
CA ALA A 41 11.04 20.17 -4.88
C ALA A 41 12.52 20.13 -4.43
N ASP A 42 12.87 19.21 -3.53
CA ASP A 42 14.20 18.95 -3.00
C ASP A 42 14.72 17.52 -3.31
N ASP A 43 14.45 17.01 -4.52
CA ASP A 43 15.04 15.76 -5.01
C ASP A 43 16.57 15.78 -4.93
N SER A 44 17.09 15.02 -3.97
CA SER A 44 18.51 14.86 -3.70
C SER A 44 18.90 13.38 -3.73
N ARG A 45 18.17 12.57 -4.50
CA ARG A 45 18.51 11.17 -4.77
C ARG A 45 19.92 11.08 -5.32
N LYS A 46 20.71 10.15 -4.77
CA LYS A 46 22.09 9.87 -5.18
C LYS A 46 22.17 8.48 -5.80
N PRO A 47 22.98 8.30 -6.86
CA PRO A 47 23.27 6.96 -7.35
C PRO A 47 23.95 6.17 -6.23
N VAL A 48 23.53 4.92 -6.06
CA VAL A 48 24.16 4.01 -5.11
C VAL A 48 25.54 3.60 -5.63
N TRP A 49 26.50 3.49 -4.72
CA TRP A 49 27.86 3.06 -5.06
C TRP A 49 27.90 1.64 -5.61
N ILE A 50 28.73 1.41 -6.62
CA ILE A 50 28.87 0.09 -7.26
C ILE A 50 29.28 -1.02 -6.29
N SER A 51 30.01 -0.70 -5.21
CA SER A 51 30.39 -1.64 -4.16
C SER A 51 29.18 -2.16 -3.37
N ASP A 52 28.13 -1.35 -3.23
CA ASP A 52 26.97 -1.67 -2.41
C ASP A 52 25.95 -2.55 -3.15
N ILE A 53 26.03 -2.58 -4.50
CA ILE A 53 25.15 -3.38 -5.38
C ILE A 53 25.87 -4.58 -6.01
N ARG A 54 27.09 -4.89 -5.57
CA ARG A 54 27.82 -6.11 -5.93
C ARG A 54 27.57 -7.21 -4.89
N PRO A 55 27.83 -8.49 -5.21
CA PRO A 55 27.74 -9.58 -4.24
C PRO A 55 28.40 -9.24 -2.90
N GLY A 56 27.68 -9.43 -1.80
CA GLY A 56 28.11 -9.05 -0.44
C GLY A 56 27.91 -7.57 -0.06
N GLY A 57 27.51 -6.71 -1.00
CA GLY A 57 27.18 -5.30 -0.75
C GLY A 57 25.84 -5.13 -0.03
N LYS A 58 25.69 -4.04 0.73
CA LYS A 58 24.53 -3.77 1.60
C LYS A 58 23.19 -3.66 0.86
N TYR A 59 23.21 -3.32 -0.43
CA TYR A 59 22.01 -3.19 -1.27
C TYR A 59 21.96 -4.23 -2.39
N TYR A 60 22.85 -5.22 -2.39
CA TYR A 60 22.81 -6.32 -3.36
C TYR A 60 21.49 -7.11 -3.32
N SER A 61 20.80 -7.03 -2.18
CA SER A 61 19.49 -7.64 -1.95
C SER A 61 18.31 -6.82 -2.47
N ILE A 62 18.54 -5.63 -3.05
CA ILE A 62 17.52 -4.80 -3.69
C ILE A 62 17.60 -5.02 -5.18
N VAL A 63 16.48 -5.40 -5.80
CA VAL A 63 16.42 -5.92 -7.17
C VAL A 63 15.44 -5.13 -8.02
N LYS A 64 15.77 -4.97 -9.30
CA LYS A 64 14.86 -4.43 -10.32
C LYS A 64 13.89 -5.52 -10.74
N LEU A 65 12.61 -5.17 -10.84
CA LEU A 65 11.56 -6.02 -11.37
C LEU A 65 11.16 -5.54 -12.76
N GLN A 66 11.01 -6.47 -13.70
CA GLN A 66 10.31 -6.22 -14.96
C GLN A 66 9.12 -7.17 -15.06
N ILE A 67 7.92 -6.63 -15.23
CA ILE A 67 6.67 -7.36 -15.07
C ILE A 67 5.84 -7.30 -16.36
N LYS A 68 5.24 -8.45 -16.73
CA LYS A 68 4.15 -8.57 -17.69
C LYS A 68 2.91 -9.10 -16.99
N PHE A 69 1.76 -8.52 -17.33
CA PHE A 69 0.47 -8.90 -16.76
C PHE A 69 -0.31 -9.79 -17.73
N GLU A 70 -1.19 -10.63 -17.17
CA GLU A 70 -1.94 -11.66 -17.91
C GLU A 70 -2.74 -11.10 -19.08
N ARG A 71 -3.42 -9.96 -18.88
CA ARG A 71 -4.28 -9.35 -19.92
C ARG A 71 -3.56 -8.29 -20.75
N GLN A 72 -2.25 -8.15 -20.60
CA GLN A 72 -1.48 -7.26 -21.46
C GLN A 72 -1.40 -7.87 -22.87
N ILE A 73 -1.82 -7.11 -23.87
CA ILE A 73 -1.85 -7.59 -25.26
C ILE A 73 -0.45 -8.00 -25.74
N SER A 74 -0.38 -9.08 -26.53
CA SER A 74 0.89 -9.69 -26.97
C SER A 74 1.76 -8.77 -27.83
N SER A 75 1.15 -7.79 -28.51
CA SER A 75 1.86 -6.78 -29.31
C SER A 75 2.46 -5.65 -28.47
N ASP A 76 2.03 -5.49 -27.21
CA ASP A 76 2.66 -4.53 -26.30
C ASP A 76 4.01 -5.10 -25.87
N THR A 77 5.08 -4.42 -26.25
CA THR A 77 6.46 -4.82 -25.95
C THR A 77 6.98 -4.18 -24.67
N ARG A 78 6.20 -3.29 -24.04
CA ARG A 78 6.58 -2.61 -22.79
C ARG A 78 6.50 -3.54 -21.59
N TRP A 79 7.44 -3.42 -20.68
CA TRP A 79 7.44 -4.13 -19.41
C TRP A 79 7.23 -3.14 -18.29
N ALA A 80 6.35 -3.49 -17.36
CA ALA A 80 6.21 -2.73 -16.14
C ALA A 80 7.47 -2.83 -15.30
N GLN A 81 7.85 -1.75 -14.63
CA GLN A 81 9.07 -1.72 -13.83
C GLN A 81 8.74 -1.39 -12.38
N GLY A 82 9.43 -2.08 -11.48
CA GLY A 82 9.33 -1.89 -10.04
C GLY A 82 10.64 -2.26 -9.37
N THR A 83 10.65 -2.14 -8.05
CA THR A 83 11.74 -2.53 -7.17
C THR A 83 11.23 -3.62 -6.23
N GLY A 84 12.10 -4.57 -5.90
CA GLY A 84 11.86 -5.53 -4.84
C GLY A 84 13.08 -5.65 -3.94
N TRP A 85 12.92 -6.30 -2.80
CA TRP A 85 14.01 -6.52 -1.84
C TRP A 85 13.92 -7.89 -1.18
N LEU A 86 15.05 -8.55 -1.02
CA LEU A 86 15.14 -9.92 -0.49
C LEU A 86 15.00 -9.93 1.04
N ILE A 87 14.03 -10.69 1.55
CA ILE A 87 13.90 -11.07 2.98
C ILE A 87 14.42 -12.48 3.26
N ALA A 88 14.64 -13.27 2.20
CA ALA A 88 15.43 -14.48 2.16
C ALA A 88 16.09 -14.57 0.77
N ASN A 89 17.01 -15.51 0.56
CA ASN A 89 17.78 -15.57 -0.69
C ASN A 89 16.90 -15.79 -1.94
N ASP A 90 15.69 -16.31 -1.79
CA ASP A 90 14.74 -16.61 -2.86
C ASP A 90 13.39 -15.91 -2.67
N LEU A 91 13.27 -14.98 -1.72
CA LEU A 91 12.00 -14.37 -1.34
C LEU A 91 12.09 -12.85 -1.37
N VAL A 92 11.39 -12.25 -2.32
CA VAL A 92 11.39 -10.81 -2.61
C VAL A 92 10.10 -10.19 -2.10
N VAL A 93 10.18 -9.08 -1.39
CA VAL A 93 9.05 -8.18 -1.08
C VAL A 93 8.98 -7.09 -2.15
N THR A 94 7.78 -6.70 -2.56
CA THR A 94 7.52 -5.59 -3.49
C THR A 94 6.12 -4.99 -3.26
N ALA A 95 5.71 -4.02 -4.09
CA ALA A 95 4.37 -3.46 -4.07
C ALA A 95 3.33 -4.46 -4.60
N GLY A 96 2.10 -4.36 -4.09
CA GLY A 96 0.95 -5.14 -4.55
C GLY A 96 0.62 -4.87 -6.01
N HIS A 97 0.76 -3.65 -6.50
CA HIS A 97 0.54 -3.30 -7.90
C HIS A 97 1.62 -3.84 -8.84
N CYS A 98 2.77 -4.27 -8.31
CA CYS A 98 3.72 -5.08 -9.07
C CYS A 98 3.24 -6.53 -9.26
N ALA A 99 2.30 -6.99 -8.42
CA ALA A 99 1.67 -8.29 -8.51
C ALA A 99 0.32 -8.27 -9.23
N PHE A 100 -0.50 -7.24 -9.01
CA PHE A 100 -1.82 -7.13 -9.60
C PHE A 100 -2.06 -5.70 -10.09
N ASP A 101 -2.13 -5.53 -11.41
CA ASP A 101 -2.32 -4.24 -12.07
C ASP A 101 -3.79 -3.83 -12.07
N HIS A 102 -4.04 -2.68 -11.45
CA HIS A 102 -5.28 -1.93 -11.60
C HIS A 102 -5.15 -0.73 -12.55
N THR A 103 -3.93 -0.24 -12.81
CA THR A 103 -3.68 0.98 -13.62
C THR A 103 -4.22 0.83 -15.04
N TYR A 104 -4.00 -0.33 -15.66
CA TYR A 104 -4.48 -0.64 -17.01
C TYR A 104 -5.52 -1.76 -17.01
N ASN A 105 -5.97 -2.19 -15.84
CA ASN A 105 -6.85 -3.34 -15.65
C ASN A 105 -6.27 -4.62 -16.31
N PHE A 106 -4.95 -4.77 -16.32
CA PHE A 106 -4.31 -5.97 -16.85
C PHE A 106 -4.38 -7.17 -15.90
N GLY A 107 -4.74 -6.94 -14.64
CA GLY A 107 -4.94 -7.99 -13.64
C GLY A 107 -3.62 -8.55 -13.12
N LYS A 108 -3.58 -9.85 -12.82
CA LYS A 108 -2.43 -10.48 -12.17
C LYS A 108 -1.18 -10.51 -13.05
N ALA A 109 -0.02 -10.43 -12.42
CA ALA A 109 1.29 -10.61 -13.04
C ALA A 109 1.41 -12.04 -13.59
N ASP A 110 1.80 -12.15 -14.85
CA ASP A 110 2.04 -13.42 -15.53
C ASP A 110 3.54 -13.76 -15.55
N LYS A 111 4.40 -12.78 -15.87
CA LYS A 111 5.86 -12.99 -15.94
C LYS A 111 6.59 -11.90 -15.19
N ILE A 112 7.61 -12.30 -14.42
CA ILE A 112 8.49 -11.37 -13.70
C ILE A 112 9.96 -11.72 -13.96
N ARG A 113 10.72 -10.73 -14.43
CA ARG A 113 12.18 -10.76 -14.48
C ARG A 113 12.72 -10.04 -13.26
N ALA A 114 13.28 -10.85 -12.37
CA ALA A 114 14.05 -10.44 -11.21
C ALA A 114 15.17 -11.48 -10.96
N TYR A 115 15.65 -12.12 -12.04
CA TYR A 115 16.33 -13.44 -12.15
C TYR A 115 15.42 -14.69 -12.42
N ILE A 116 14.09 -14.50 -12.57
CA ILE A 116 13.00 -15.48 -12.87
C ILE A 116 12.17 -15.79 -11.60
N GLY A 117 10.92 -15.32 -11.57
CA GLY A 117 9.97 -15.57 -10.47
C GLY A 117 9.15 -16.85 -10.68
N ARG A 118 8.83 -17.56 -9.60
CA ARG A 118 8.09 -18.84 -9.58
C ARG A 118 6.63 -18.70 -9.16
N LYS A 119 6.42 -18.06 -8.00
CA LYS A 119 5.11 -17.86 -7.38
C LYS A 119 5.04 -16.47 -6.79
N ILE A 120 3.84 -15.96 -6.66
CA ILE A 120 3.58 -14.64 -6.08
C ILE A 120 2.36 -14.70 -5.16
N VAL A 121 2.38 -13.87 -4.12
CA VAL A 121 1.29 -13.70 -3.17
C VAL A 121 1.08 -12.23 -2.89
N THR A 122 -0.17 -11.81 -2.76
CA THR A 122 -0.53 -10.45 -2.33
C THR A 122 -1.78 -10.51 -1.45
N THR A 123 -2.13 -9.39 -0.83
CA THR A 123 -3.30 -9.28 0.05
C THR A 123 -4.59 -9.45 -0.77
N LYS A 124 -5.64 -10.05 -0.18
CA LYS A 124 -6.94 -10.12 -0.89
C LYS A 124 -7.53 -8.72 -1.09
N GLU A 125 -7.24 -7.81 -0.16
CA GLU A 125 -7.71 -6.43 -0.14
C GLU A 125 -7.15 -5.67 -1.34
N TRP A 126 -5.85 -5.82 -1.64
CA TRP A 126 -5.26 -5.20 -2.83
C TRP A 126 -5.88 -5.74 -4.12
N ILE A 127 -6.08 -7.06 -4.23
CA ILE A 127 -6.74 -7.67 -5.41
C ILE A 127 -8.15 -7.11 -5.61
N ALA A 128 -8.86 -6.83 -4.51
CA ALA A 128 -10.23 -6.36 -4.57
C ALA A 128 -10.35 -4.95 -5.16
N SER A 129 -9.43 -4.02 -4.86
CA SER A 129 -9.45 -2.66 -5.40
C SER A 129 -8.16 -1.88 -5.10
N ASP A 130 -7.79 -1.00 -6.04
CA ASP A 130 -6.72 0.00 -5.94
C ASP A 130 -6.96 1.10 -4.88
N ILE A 131 -8.17 1.22 -4.32
CA ILE A 131 -8.44 2.10 -3.18
C ILE A 131 -7.78 1.58 -1.90
N ASN A 132 -7.47 0.28 -1.82
CA ASN A 132 -6.89 -0.38 -0.64
C ASN A 132 -5.36 -0.23 -0.59
N ARG A 133 -4.88 1.01 -0.73
CA ARG A 133 -3.44 1.34 -0.86
C ARG A 133 -2.60 0.94 0.35
N ALA A 134 -3.21 0.86 1.54
CA ALA A 134 -2.54 0.35 2.73
C ALA A 134 -2.11 -1.12 2.59
N ASN A 135 -2.80 -1.88 1.73
CA ASN A 135 -2.57 -3.30 1.48
C ASN A 135 -1.77 -3.56 0.20
N ASP A 136 -1.24 -2.51 -0.45
CA ASP A 136 -0.47 -2.56 -1.69
C ASP A 136 0.91 -3.19 -1.49
N VAL A 137 0.96 -4.48 -1.15
CA VAL A 137 2.20 -5.21 -0.92
C VAL A 137 2.10 -6.65 -1.44
N SER A 138 3.23 -7.21 -1.83
CA SER A 138 3.33 -8.57 -2.35
C SER A 138 4.68 -9.21 -2.03
N LEU A 139 4.69 -10.54 -1.97
CA LEU A 139 5.91 -11.34 -1.96
C LEU A 139 6.01 -12.19 -3.23
N ILE A 140 7.22 -12.31 -3.77
CA ILE A 140 7.56 -13.13 -4.93
C ILE A 140 8.57 -14.19 -4.47
N LEU A 141 8.21 -15.46 -4.65
CA LEU A 141 9.14 -16.58 -4.53
C LEU A 141 9.84 -16.78 -5.87
N LEU A 142 11.17 -16.79 -5.86
CA LEU A 142 12.01 -16.96 -7.04
C LEU A 142 12.18 -18.43 -7.41
N ASP A 143 12.49 -18.69 -8.68
CA ASP A 143 12.82 -20.06 -9.16
C ASP A 143 14.19 -20.53 -8.66
N SER A 144 15.08 -19.62 -8.29
CA SER A 144 16.41 -19.93 -7.76
C SER A 144 16.87 -18.85 -6.77
N PRO A 145 17.63 -19.22 -5.72
CA PRO A 145 18.13 -18.28 -4.74
C PRO A 145 19.25 -17.41 -5.31
N PHE A 146 19.35 -16.17 -4.81
CA PHE A 146 20.52 -15.33 -4.96
C PHE A 146 21.69 -15.87 -4.13
N ASN A 147 22.84 -15.96 -4.76
CA ASN A 147 24.09 -16.29 -4.07
C ASN A 147 24.70 -15.02 -3.49
N ASN A 148 25.18 -15.07 -2.25
CA ASN A 148 25.86 -13.95 -1.57
C ASN A 148 24.99 -12.69 -1.40
N ALA A 149 23.67 -12.85 -1.38
CA ALA A 149 22.76 -11.83 -0.89
C ALA A 149 22.82 -11.78 0.64
N VAL A 150 22.69 -10.56 1.19
CA VAL A 150 22.48 -10.34 2.63
C VAL A 150 21.03 -9.88 2.77
N PRO A 151 20.08 -10.78 3.09
CA PRO A 151 18.68 -10.41 3.17
C PRO A 151 18.45 -9.22 4.10
N ILE A 152 17.53 -8.36 3.72
CA ILE A 152 17.14 -7.17 4.49
C ILE A 152 16.18 -7.63 5.59
N ASN A 153 16.48 -7.26 6.83
CA ASN A 153 15.58 -7.52 7.95
C ASN A 153 14.34 -6.64 7.84
N TYR A 154 13.25 -7.03 8.49
CA TYR A 154 12.07 -6.18 8.56
C TYR A 154 11.50 -6.16 9.96
N ASN A 155 11.10 -4.96 10.39
CA ASN A 155 10.51 -4.73 11.70
C ASN A 155 9.09 -4.20 11.55
N PRO A 156 8.23 -4.41 12.57
CA PRO A 156 6.95 -3.72 12.64
C PRO A 156 7.15 -2.21 12.53
N THR A 157 6.31 -1.54 11.73
CA THR A 157 6.29 -0.09 11.67
C THR A 157 5.76 0.45 12.99
N ALA A 158 6.54 1.30 13.67
CA ALA A 158 6.08 1.93 14.91
C ALA A 158 4.84 2.80 14.63
N ALA A 159 3.83 2.72 15.51
CA ALA A 159 2.59 3.48 15.35
C ALA A 159 2.82 5.00 15.30
N ALA A 160 3.82 5.48 16.03
CA ALA A 160 4.34 6.84 15.91
C ALA A 160 5.83 6.87 16.24
N PHE A 161 6.57 7.75 15.59
CA PHE A 161 7.98 8.03 15.85
C PHE A 161 8.33 9.46 15.41
N LYS A 162 9.43 9.97 15.94
CA LYS A 162 9.89 11.33 15.69
C LYS A 162 11.36 11.33 15.28
N ASP A 163 11.68 12.14 14.27
CA ASP A 163 13.02 12.45 13.80
C ASP A 163 13.88 11.23 13.41
N TRP A 164 13.25 10.16 12.91
CA TRP A 164 13.97 9.01 12.38
C TRP A 164 14.51 9.33 10.99
N LYS A 165 15.78 9.03 10.72
CA LYS A 165 16.33 9.15 9.38
C LYS A 165 15.99 7.90 8.57
N LEU A 166 15.06 8.04 7.64
CA LEU A 166 14.58 6.98 6.78
C LEU A 166 15.11 7.15 5.37
N GLY A 167 15.25 6.07 4.62
CA GLY A 167 15.65 6.10 3.22
C GLY A 167 14.82 5.21 2.34
N VAL A 168 14.62 5.65 1.10
CA VAL A 168 14.05 4.84 0.02
C VAL A 168 15.17 4.53 -0.95
N VAL A 169 15.36 3.25 -1.23
CA VAL A 169 16.45 2.74 -2.08
C VAL A 169 15.88 1.80 -3.13
N GLY A 170 16.14 2.07 -4.41
CA GLY A 170 15.56 1.28 -5.50
C GLY A 170 15.90 1.78 -6.89
N TYR A 171 15.11 1.36 -7.88
CA TYR A 171 15.39 1.57 -9.31
C TYR A 171 14.39 2.55 -9.94
N PRO A 172 14.65 3.86 -9.87
CA PRO A 172 13.80 4.87 -10.51
C PRO A 172 13.99 4.92 -12.03
N ASN A 173 12.89 4.91 -12.78
CA ASN A 173 12.85 4.96 -14.24
C ASN A 173 13.11 6.36 -14.80
N ASP A 174 12.94 7.41 -14.00
CA ASP A 174 13.35 8.77 -14.37
C ASP A 174 14.88 8.91 -14.45
N LYS A 175 15.63 7.94 -13.93
CA LYS A 175 17.08 7.84 -14.05
C LYS A 175 17.45 6.77 -15.07
N THR A 176 18.41 7.07 -15.93
CA THR A 176 18.81 6.21 -17.05
C THR A 176 20.32 5.93 -17.02
N LEU A 177 20.72 4.74 -17.46
CA LEU A 177 22.11 4.40 -17.78
C LEU A 177 22.12 3.73 -19.15
N ASP A 178 22.98 4.20 -20.06
CA ASP A 178 23.10 3.66 -21.43
C ASP A 178 21.74 3.57 -22.18
N ASN A 179 20.87 4.55 -21.97
CA ASN A 179 19.49 4.61 -22.47
C ASN A 179 18.53 3.53 -21.94
N GLU A 180 18.91 2.79 -20.90
CA GLU A 180 18.02 1.89 -20.17
C GLU A 180 17.43 2.63 -18.94
N PRO A 181 16.10 2.87 -18.89
CA PRO A 181 15.45 3.43 -17.70
C PRO A 181 15.48 2.46 -16.51
N GLY A 182 15.72 3.01 -15.32
CA GLY A 182 15.79 2.24 -14.07
C GLY A 182 16.96 1.26 -14.05
N ALA A 183 18.01 1.50 -14.85
CA ALA A 183 19.20 0.64 -14.89
C ALA A 183 20.17 0.90 -13.71
N GLN A 184 20.01 2.03 -13.02
CA GLN A 184 20.80 2.38 -11.85
C GLN A 184 19.92 2.44 -10.60
N MET A 185 20.50 1.98 -9.50
CA MET A 185 19.90 2.09 -8.18
C MET A 185 20.21 3.47 -7.59
N TYR A 186 19.21 4.09 -6.98
CA TYR A 186 19.32 5.37 -6.29
C TYR A 186 18.81 5.26 -4.86
N GLU A 187 19.42 6.05 -3.98
CA GLU A 187 19.02 6.20 -2.59
C GLU A 187 18.75 7.67 -2.25
N MET A 188 17.81 7.90 -1.34
CA MET A 188 17.62 9.19 -0.69
C MET A 188 17.20 8.96 0.74
N PHE A 189 17.85 9.66 1.68
CA PHE A 189 17.53 9.59 3.10
C PHE A 189 17.11 10.95 3.64
N LYS A 190 16.04 10.97 4.43
CA LYS A 190 15.56 12.17 5.13
C LYS A 190 15.07 11.86 6.54
N VAL A 191 15.21 12.87 7.39
CA VAL A 191 14.58 12.89 8.71
C VAL A 191 13.07 12.92 8.52
N THR A 192 12.37 11.98 9.18
CA THR A 192 10.95 11.74 9.06
C THR A 192 10.33 11.63 10.46
N THR A 193 9.19 12.29 10.63
CA THR A 193 8.32 12.14 11.80
C THR A 193 6.99 11.64 11.28
N CYS A 194 6.45 10.61 11.92
CA CYS A 194 5.20 9.99 11.47
C CYS A 194 4.35 9.57 12.66
N ASP A 195 3.04 9.72 12.52
CA ASP A 195 2.02 9.18 13.40
C ASP A 195 0.98 8.53 12.50
N LEU A 196 0.99 7.20 12.43
CA LEU A 196 0.14 6.43 11.51
C LEU A 196 -1.35 6.67 11.76
N SER A 197 -1.74 7.08 12.97
CA SER A 197 -3.14 7.41 13.25
C SER A 197 -3.63 8.69 12.56
N LYS A 198 -2.70 9.54 12.12
CA LYS A 198 -2.97 10.86 11.50
C LYS A 198 -2.70 10.90 10.00
N THR A 199 -2.00 9.90 9.46
CA THR A 199 -1.69 9.79 8.02
C THR A 199 -2.87 9.23 7.24
N SER A 200 -2.95 9.57 5.96
CA SER A 200 -3.96 9.02 5.06
C SER A 200 -3.83 7.49 4.97
N LEU A 201 -4.97 6.79 5.10
CA LEU A 201 -5.06 5.33 5.06
C LEU A 201 -4.12 4.62 6.06
N ASN A 202 -3.68 5.31 7.11
CA ASN A 202 -2.72 4.81 8.11
C ASN A 202 -1.38 4.33 7.52
N MET A 203 -0.95 4.94 6.41
CA MET A 203 0.30 4.61 5.73
C MET A 203 1.49 5.42 6.27
N LEU A 204 2.70 4.90 6.08
CA LEU A 204 3.92 5.62 6.44
C LEU A 204 4.18 6.73 5.41
N GLU A 205 3.82 7.97 5.74
CA GLU A 205 4.08 9.16 4.92
C GLU A 205 5.47 9.77 5.18
N TYR A 206 6.17 10.19 4.11
CA TYR A 206 7.46 10.87 4.17
C TYR A 206 7.67 11.83 2.99
N THR A 207 8.68 12.68 3.11
CA THR A 207 9.09 13.64 2.06
C THR A 207 10.36 13.18 1.34
N ILE A 208 10.62 11.87 1.28
CA ILE A 208 11.71 11.28 0.48
C ILE A 208 11.26 11.21 -0.97
N SER A 209 12.00 11.83 -1.89
CA SER A 209 11.66 11.84 -3.33
C SER A 209 11.78 10.42 -3.91
N SER A 210 10.83 10.08 -4.78
CA SER A 210 10.80 8.81 -5.49
C SER A 210 10.23 9.04 -6.89
N GLY A 211 10.57 8.15 -7.81
CA GLY A 211 10.08 8.22 -9.18
C GLY A 211 9.44 6.90 -9.61
N PRO A 212 8.78 6.86 -10.78
CA PRO A 212 8.26 5.62 -11.35
C PRO A 212 9.33 4.51 -11.32
N GLY A 213 8.96 3.26 -11.02
CA GLY A 213 9.92 2.16 -10.87
C GLY A 213 10.48 1.95 -9.45
N GLN A 214 10.40 2.96 -8.56
CA GLN A 214 10.66 2.81 -7.12
C GLN A 214 9.48 2.18 -6.36
N SER A 215 8.41 1.80 -7.05
CA SER A 215 7.34 1.01 -6.47
C SER A 215 7.87 -0.32 -5.96
N GLY A 216 7.65 -0.59 -4.69
CA GLY A 216 8.16 -1.77 -3.99
C GLY A 216 9.53 -1.59 -3.33
N SER A 217 10.16 -0.42 -3.44
CA SER A 217 11.42 -0.12 -2.75
C SER A 217 11.25 -0.25 -1.22
N PRO A 218 12.24 -0.81 -0.50
CA PRO A 218 12.22 -0.81 0.96
C PRO A 218 12.35 0.61 1.51
N VAL A 219 11.63 0.90 2.59
CA VAL A 219 11.87 2.06 3.45
C VAL A 219 12.78 1.63 4.60
N LEU A 220 14.06 2.01 4.51
CA LEU A 220 15.12 1.60 5.43
C LEU A 220 15.33 2.62 6.55
N ILE A 221 15.74 2.15 7.72
CA ILE A 221 16.29 3.01 8.78
C ILE A 221 17.78 3.25 8.48
N ASP A 222 18.23 4.51 8.51
CA ASP A 222 19.64 4.85 8.25
C ASP A 222 20.60 4.09 9.19
N GLY A 223 21.71 3.63 8.62
CA GLY A 223 22.70 2.81 9.32
C GLY A 223 22.25 1.39 9.66
N GLN A 224 21.04 0.96 9.29
CA GLN A 224 20.51 -0.38 9.54
C GLN A 224 20.15 -1.10 8.25
N ASN A 225 20.36 -2.42 8.21
CA ASN A 225 19.83 -3.27 7.14
C ASN A 225 18.41 -3.74 7.48
N THR A 226 17.54 -2.79 7.82
CA THR A 226 16.19 -3.05 8.34
C THR A 226 15.16 -2.16 7.66
N SER A 227 14.15 -2.78 7.07
CA SER A 227 12.98 -2.11 6.51
C SER A 227 11.83 -2.00 7.52
N ILE A 228 11.10 -0.89 7.47
CA ILE A 228 9.86 -0.66 8.23
C ILE A 228 8.66 -0.38 7.32
N GLY A 229 8.78 -0.60 6.01
CA GLY A 229 7.71 -0.34 5.06
C GLY A 229 8.16 -0.56 3.63
N THR A 230 7.18 -0.64 2.73
CA THR A 230 7.41 -0.80 1.29
C THR A 230 6.81 0.40 0.57
N ASN A 231 7.63 1.15 -0.19
CA ASN A 231 7.22 2.34 -0.93
C ASN A 231 6.23 1.97 -2.03
N VAL A 232 5.04 2.56 -2.04
CA VAL A 232 3.94 2.11 -2.91
C VAL A 232 3.19 3.25 -3.59
N TYR A 233 3.26 4.46 -3.03
CA TYR A 233 2.41 5.55 -3.49
C TYR A 233 3.11 6.91 -3.38
N GLY A 234 2.76 7.83 -4.28
CA GLY A 234 3.15 9.25 -4.23
C GLY A 234 1.94 10.19 -4.34
N LEU A 235 1.81 11.10 -3.38
CA LEU A 235 0.80 12.16 -3.31
C LEU A 235 1.50 13.52 -3.34
N GLY A 236 1.90 14.00 -4.52
CA GLY A 236 2.37 15.36 -4.82
C GLY A 236 3.42 15.99 -3.91
N THR A 237 3.09 16.26 -2.64
CA THR A 237 3.99 16.78 -1.61
C THR A 237 4.59 15.71 -0.69
N LYS A 238 4.12 14.46 -0.76
CA LYS A 238 4.60 13.34 0.06
C LYS A 238 4.58 12.03 -0.71
N ASN A 239 5.45 11.11 -0.34
CA ASN A 239 5.38 9.71 -0.73
C ASN A 239 4.92 8.86 0.47
N SER A 240 4.47 7.65 0.20
CA SER A 240 3.88 6.77 1.21
C SER A 240 4.25 5.31 1.00
N ALA A 241 4.42 4.62 2.11
CA ALA A 241 4.70 3.19 2.17
C ALA A 241 3.58 2.41 2.85
N SER A 242 3.32 1.21 2.35
CA SER A 242 2.55 0.20 3.07
C SER A 242 3.33 -0.17 4.34
N VAL A 243 2.63 -0.21 5.47
CA VAL A 243 3.26 -0.48 6.77
C VAL A 243 3.32 -1.98 7.06
N ILE A 244 4.30 -2.39 7.87
CA ILE A 244 4.58 -3.78 8.21
C ILE A 244 4.06 -4.04 9.62
N ARG A 245 3.14 -5.01 9.77
CA ARG A 245 2.58 -5.46 11.06
C ARG A 245 2.00 -4.33 11.94
N GLY A 246 1.51 -4.70 13.13
CA GLY A 246 0.81 -3.78 14.03
C GLY A 246 -0.61 -3.50 13.54
N LYS A 247 -1.30 -2.59 14.23
CA LYS A 247 -2.73 -2.30 14.02
C LYS A 247 -3.12 -1.98 12.57
N TYR A 248 -2.18 -1.45 11.78
CA TYR A 248 -2.42 -0.96 10.42
C TYR A 248 -1.62 -1.70 9.35
N GLY A 249 -0.78 -2.65 9.75
CA GLY A 249 0.28 -3.17 8.89
C GLY A 249 0.08 -4.58 8.40
N ASN A 250 0.70 -4.84 7.25
CA ASN A 250 0.54 -6.09 6.52
C ASN A 250 1.33 -7.22 7.19
N TYR A 251 0.72 -8.40 7.26
CA TYR A 251 1.29 -9.57 7.90
C TYR A 251 2.20 -10.37 6.94
N TYR A 252 3.47 -9.97 6.85
CA TYR A 252 4.45 -10.59 5.94
C TYR A 252 4.63 -12.08 6.19
N LYS A 253 4.70 -12.49 7.46
CA LYS A 253 4.79 -13.92 7.81
C LYS A 253 3.58 -14.71 7.28
N GLY A 254 2.36 -14.15 7.33
CA GLY A 254 1.19 -14.78 6.74
C GLY A 254 1.30 -14.93 5.22
N MET A 255 1.89 -13.96 4.53
CA MET A 255 2.20 -14.08 3.10
C MET A 255 3.23 -15.19 2.83
N VAL A 256 4.28 -15.31 3.65
CA VAL A 256 5.24 -16.43 3.58
C VAL A 256 4.55 -17.78 3.78
N ASP A 257 3.73 -17.89 4.83
CA ASP A 257 2.99 -19.10 5.15
C ASP A 257 2.03 -19.47 4.00
N ALA A 258 1.36 -18.49 3.37
CA ALA A 258 0.47 -18.71 2.23
C ALA A 258 1.22 -19.18 0.97
N LEU A 259 2.43 -18.67 0.70
CA LEU A 259 3.28 -19.14 -0.40
C LEU A 259 3.70 -20.60 -0.24
N GLY A 260 4.09 -20.97 0.99
CA GLY A 260 4.55 -22.32 1.33
C GLY A 260 3.43 -23.31 1.62
N SER A 261 2.19 -22.85 1.82
CA SER A 261 1.08 -23.70 2.23
C SER A 261 0.77 -24.81 1.22
N THR A 262 0.62 -26.03 1.73
CA THR A 262 0.11 -27.20 0.98
C THR A 262 -1.39 -27.41 1.15
N GLU A 263 -2.05 -26.59 1.99
CA GLU A 263 -3.48 -26.66 2.22
C GLU A 263 -4.26 -26.27 0.95
N PRO A 264 -5.44 -26.88 0.71
CA PRO A 264 -6.29 -26.50 -0.41
C PRO A 264 -6.77 -25.05 -0.27
N PRO A 265 -6.89 -24.31 -1.39
CA PRO A 265 -7.41 -22.96 -1.34
C PRO A 265 -8.87 -22.94 -0.89
N VAL A 266 -9.25 -21.91 -0.13
CA VAL A 266 -10.66 -21.72 0.27
C VAL A 266 -11.55 -21.32 -0.91
N ALA A 267 -10.95 -20.73 -1.94
CA ALA A 267 -11.58 -20.44 -3.22
C ALA A 267 -10.51 -20.30 -4.31
N THR A 268 -10.90 -20.53 -5.56
CA THR A 268 -10.10 -20.17 -6.73
C THR A 268 -10.94 -19.32 -7.65
N ARG A 269 -10.46 -18.14 -8.05
CA ARG A 269 -11.16 -17.25 -9.00
C ARG A 269 -10.16 -16.70 -9.99
N ASN A 270 -10.45 -16.80 -11.29
CA ASN A 270 -9.58 -16.31 -12.37
C ASN A 270 -8.12 -16.80 -12.26
N GLY A 271 -7.94 -18.06 -11.82
CA GLY A 271 -6.62 -18.66 -11.61
C GLY A 271 -5.81 -18.05 -10.44
N ILE A 272 -6.47 -17.36 -9.51
CA ILE A 272 -5.92 -16.93 -8.22
C ILE A 272 -6.46 -17.86 -7.13
N GLU A 273 -5.56 -18.48 -6.39
CA GLU A 273 -5.86 -19.32 -5.23
C GLU A 273 -5.93 -18.44 -3.98
N TYR A 274 -7.06 -18.46 -3.27
CA TYR A 274 -7.23 -17.75 -2.01
C TYR A 274 -6.87 -18.68 -0.86
N ILE A 275 -5.77 -18.37 -0.17
CA ILE A 275 -5.24 -19.19 0.92
C ILE A 275 -5.54 -18.53 2.25
N LYS A 276 -6.28 -19.25 3.08
CA LYS A 276 -6.55 -18.87 4.47
C LYS A 276 -5.40 -19.38 5.34
N THR A 277 -4.81 -18.49 6.14
CA THR A 277 -3.73 -18.87 7.06
C THR A 277 -4.25 -19.03 8.48
N THR A 278 -3.59 -19.87 9.27
CA THR A 278 -4.09 -20.29 10.59
C THR A 278 -3.88 -19.27 11.70
N GLN A 279 -2.98 -18.29 11.49
CA GLN A 279 -2.65 -17.28 12.48
C GLN A 279 -3.47 -16.00 12.28
N PRO A 280 -4.22 -15.53 13.30
CA PRO A 280 -4.95 -14.27 13.21
C PRO A 280 -4.00 -13.07 13.09
N GLU A 281 -4.42 -12.03 12.34
CA GLU A 281 -3.64 -10.81 12.11
C GLU A 281 -3.25 -10.07 13.42
N ASP A 282 -4.12 -10.14 14.44
CA ASP A 282 -3.93 -9.52 15.76
C ASP A 282 -3.35 -10.44 16.84
N ALA A 283 -3.03 -11.71 16.55
CA ALA A 283 -2.51 -12.63 17.56
C ALA A 283 -1.06 -12.33 17.99
N ILE A 284 -0.50 -11.18 17.64
CA ILE A 284 0.89 -10.83 17.98
C ILE A 284 1.02 -9.40 18.51
N ALA A 285 0.30 -9.12 19.59
CA ALA A 285 0.84 -8.22 20.61
C ALA A 285 1.95 -8.97 21.36
N ASN A 286 3.17 -8.43 21.35
CA ASN A 286 4.37 -8.92 22.04
C ASN A 286 4.99 -10.21 21.49
N GLU A 287 5.63 -10.12 20.33
CA GLU A 287 6.92 -10.78 20.14
C GLU A 287 8.00 -9.69 20.19
N ALA A 288 8.26 -9.22 21.41
CA ALA A 288 9.43 -8.41 21.67
C ALA A 288 10.66 -9.35 21.66
N ALA A 289 11.63 -9.01 20.80
CA ALA A 289 13.06 -9.24 20.99
C ALA A 289 13.47 -10.59 21.63
N ALA A 290 13.57 -11.65 20.83
CA ALA A 290 14.54 -12.71 21.09
C ALA A 290 15.89 -12.35 20.43
N ALA A 291 16.48 -11.23 20.86
CA ALA A 291 17.89 -10.94 20.66
C ALA A 291 18.39 -10.17 21.89
N SER A 292 19.25 -10.86 22.64
CA SER A 292 19.90 -10.47 23.88
C SER A 292 20.17 -8.97 24.07
N VAL A 293 19.54 -8.35 25.07
CA VAL A 293 20.08 -7.17 25.73
C VAL A 293 20.17 -7.45 27.22
N VAL A 294 21.41 -7.40 27.69
CA VAL A 294 21.83 -7.55 29.07
C VAL A 294 21.20 -6.45 29.93
N SER A 295 20.70 -6.88 31.09
CA SER A 295 20.17 -6.06 32.18
C SER A 295 21.15 -4.99 32.64
N THR A 296 20.64 -3.77 32.85
CA THR A 296 20.95 -2.94 34.03
C THR A 296 19.78 -1.99 34.33
N ASP A 297 19.02 -2.37 35.36
CA ASP A 297 18.34 -1.56 36.40
C ASP A 297 17.74 -0.16 36.12
N ALA A 298 16.45 -0.11 36.50
CA ALA A 298 15.76 0.91 37.31
C ALA A 298 15.27 2.24 36.69
N LEU A 299 14.06 2.63 37.16
CA LEU A 299 13.32 3.90 36.99
C LEU A 299 12.43 3.92 35.71
N ILE A 300 11.09 4.05 35.71
CA ILE A 300 10.10 4.58 36.66
C ILE A 300 8.75 3.88 36.38
N ILE A 301 8.18 3.21 37.41
CA ILE A 301 6.76 2.84 37.47
C ILE A 301 6.04 4.03 38.10
N SER A 302 5.28 4.81 37.33
CA SER A 302 4.27 5.77 37.83
C SER A 302 3.64 6.56 36.67
N ALA A 303 2.63 6.01 35.99
CA ALA A 303 1.66 6.81 35.22
C ALA A 303 0.38 6.03 34.82
N VAL A 304 -0.05 5.01 35.57
CA VAL A 304 -1.27 4.23 35.26
C VAL A 304 -2.48 4.69 36.11
N GLY A 305 -2.46 5.90 36.66
CA GLY A 305 -3.43 6.34 37.67
C GLY A 305 -4.39 7.47 37.31
N SER A 306 -4.27 8.15 36.17
CA SER A 306 -4.92 9.49 36.05
C SER A 306 -5.58 9.83 34.70
N ILE A 307 -5.88 8.85 33.84
CA ILE A 307 -6.61 9.11 32.57
C ILE A 307 -8.07 8.60 32.62
N ALA A 308 -8.54 8.13 33.79
CA ALA A 308 -9.93 7.70 33.96
C ALA A 308 -10.92 8.86 34.26
N ASP A 309 -10.43 10.06 34.63
CA ASP A 309 -11.28 11.17 35.08
C ASP A 309 -11.37 12.37 34.11
N ALA A 310 -10.77 12.29 32.93
CA ALA A 310 -10.84 13.38 31.93
C ALA A 310 -11.87 13.14 30.80
N ILE A 311 -12.73 12.13 30.93
CA ILE A 311 -13.87 11.91 30.03
C ILE A 311 -15.11 12.56 30.68
N GLY A 312 -15.09 13.88 30.76
CA GLY A 312 -16.23 14.73 31.12
C GLY A 312 -16.64 15.55 29.90
N GLY A 313 -17.92 15.49 29.53
CA GLY A 313 -18.45 16.01 28.26
C GLY A 313 -18.40 17.53 28.05
N GLY A 314 -18.69 17.92 26.81
CA GLY A 314 -18.78 19.29 26.32
C GLY A 314 -18.17 19.36 24.91
N ALA A 315 -18.97 19.31 23.85
CA ALA A 315 -19.64 20.46 23.21
C ALA A 315 -18.68 21.32 22.37
N GLU A 316 -18.84 21.16 21.06
CA GLU A 316 -18.83 22.16 19.97
C GLU A 316 -18.29 23.56 20.31
N ASP A 317 -17.17 23.95 19.69
CA ASP A 317 -16.83 25.26 19.09
C ASP A 317 -15.30 25.29 18.82
N SER A 318 -14.71 25.93 17.80
CA SER A 318 -15.14 27.05 16.97
C SER A 318 -14.47 26.97 15.59
N PHE A 319 -15.21 27.22 14.51
CA PHE A 319 -14.66 27.54 13.20
C PHE A 319 -14.50 29.06 13.09
N GLU A 320 -13.31 29.55 12.79
CA GLU A 320 -13.15 30.84 12.11
C GLU A 320 -12.82 30.57 10.64
N PRO A 321 -13.60 31.11 9.68
CA PRO A 321 -13.32 30.99 8.26
C PRO A 321 -12.48 32.20 7.83
N ASP A 322 -11.39 31.95 7.10
CA ASP A 322 -10.79 33.01 6.30
C ASP A 322 -10.60 32.59 4.83
N SER A 323 -11.24 33.40 3.99
CA SER A 323 -11.14 33.61 2.53
C SER A 323 -10.98 32.46 1.53
N GLY A 324 -12.03 32.27 0.71
CA GLY A 324 -11.93 32.51 -0.74
C GLY A 324 -11.73 31.33 -1.70
N VAL A 325 -11.45 30.11 -1.23
CA VAL A 325 -11.34 28.92 -2.10
C VAL A 325 -12.09 27.78 -1.41
N LEU A 326 -12.97 27.05 -2.11
CA LEU A 326 -13.53 25.81 -1.57
C LEU A 326 -12.35 24.93 -1.18
N ALA A 327 -12.18 24.69 0.12
CA ALA A 327 -11.03 23.96 0.58
C ALA A 327 -11.04 22.55 -0.07
N PRO A 328 -9.90 21.98 -0.49
CA PRO A 328 -9.83 20.77 -1.34
C PRO A 328 -10.63 19.56 -0.81
N HIS A 329 -10.84 19.53 0.50
CA HIS A 329 -11.64 18.53 1.20
C HIS A 329 -13.14 18.60 0.87
N VAL A 330 -13.69 19.78 0.59
CA VAL A 330 -15.10 19.97 0.20
C VAL A 330 -15.32 19.51 -1.23
N GLU A 331 -14.38 19.79 -2.14
CA GLU A 331 -14.46 19.39 -3.54
C GLU A 331 -14.40 17.86 -3.73
N VAL A 332 -13.55 17.18 -2.96
CA VAL A 332 -13.48 15.70 -2.94
C VAL A 332 -14.77 15.09 -2.39
N LEU A 333 -15.40 15.72 -1.39
CA LEU A 333 -16.70 15.26 -0.87
C LEU A 333 -17.82 15.44 -1.90
N CYS A 334 -17.82 16.55 -2.66
CA CYS A 334 -18.77 16.79 -3.75
C CYS A 334 -18.62 15.76 -4.88
N HIS A 335 -17.38 15.44 -5.31
CA HIS A 335 -17.14 14.42 -6.34
C HIS A 335 -17.58 13.02 -5.89
N ARG A 336 -17.34 12.67 -4.62
CA ARG A 336 -17.81 11.40 -4.03
C ARG A 336 -19.34 11.32 -3.96
N ALA A 337 -20.00 12.43 -3.62
CA ALA A 337 -21.46 12.49 -3.59
C ALA A 337 -22.06 12.33 -5.01
N LEU A 338 -21.49 12.99 -6.01
CA LEU A 338 -21.89 12.87 -7.42
C LEU A 338 -21.68 11.45 -7.97
N LEU A 339 -20.54 10.83 -7.67
CA LEU A 339 -20.26 9.46 -8.09
C LEU A 339 -21.20 8.45 -7.41
N GLY A 340 -21.51 8.67 -6.13
CA GLY A 340 -22.49 7.86 -5.39
C GLY A 340 -23.92 7.97 -5.95
N ASP A 341 -24.34 9.17 -6.32
CA ASP A 341 -25.65 9.42 -6.91
C ASP A 341 -25.78 8.80 -8.31
N ALA A 342 -24.74 8.94 -9.15
CA ALA A 342 -24.67 8.32 -10.47
C ALA A 342 -24.70 6.77 -10.38
N ALA A 343 -23.98 6.20 -9.42
CA ALA A 343 -23.99 4.75 -9.18
C ALA A 343 -25.37 4.27 -8.72
N LEU A 344 -26.04 5.03 -7.84
CA LEU A 344 -27.40 4.72 -7.38
C LEU A 344 -28.41 4.80 -8.53
N HIS A 345 -28.33 5.83 -9.37
CA HIS A 345 -29.19 5.97 -10.55
C HIS A 345 -28.98 4.84 -11.56
N ALA A 346 -27.73 4.43 -11.78
CA ALA A 346 -27.40 3.28 -12.62
C ALA A 346 -28.04 2.00 -12.04
N LEU A 347 -27.94 1.77 -10.73
CA LEU A 347 -28.56 0.62 -10.05
C LEU A 347 -30.10 0.64 -10.14
N MET A 348 -30.73 1.81 -9.99
CA MET A 348 -32.19 1.96 -10.07
C MET A 348 -32.76 1.75 -11.47
N SER A 349 -31.92 1.80 -12.51
CA SER A 349 -32.32 1.58 -13.91
C SER A 349 -32.20 0.12 -14.38
N VAL A 350 -31.68 -0.77 -13.54
CA VAL A 350 -31.57 -2.21 -13.85
C VAL A 350 -32.90 -2.93 -13.56
N PRO A 351 -33.46 -3.73 -14.51
CA PRO A 351 -34.67 -4.50 -14.27
C PRO A 351 -34.49 -5.53 -13.14
N VAL A 352 -35.45 -5.61 -12.22
CA VAL A 352 -35.38 -6.48 -11.01
C VAL A 352 -35.10 -7.96 -11.31
N LYS A 353 -35.53 -8.46 -12.47
CA LYS A 353 -35.26 -9.83 -12.92
C LYS A 353 -33.76 -10.10 -13.18
N ASP A 354 -33.00 -9.08 -13.56
CA ASP A 354 -31.57 -9.16 -13.86
C ASP A 354 -30.72 -8.90 -12.59
N ILE A 355 -31.36 -8.52 -11.47
CA ILE A 355 -30.72 -8.29 -10.15
C ILE A 355 -30.57 -9.60 -9.36
N GLN A 356 -31.34 -10.64 -9.68
CA GLN A 356 -31.42 -11.87 -8.87
C GLN A 356 -30.40 -12.97 -9.25
N GLU A 357 -29.70 -12.87 -10.39
CA GLU A 357 -28.79 -13.93 -10.86
C GLU A 357 -27.36 -13.83 -10.28
N GLU A 358 -27.00 -12.72 -9.64
CA GLU A 358 -25.62 -12.48 -9.18
C GLU A 358 -25.53 -12.28 -7.67
N SER A 359 -24.87 -13.23 -6.98
CA SER A 359 -24.64 -13.22 -5.52
C SER A 359 -23.96 -11.96 -4.98
N PHE A 360 -23.21 -11.24 -5.83
CA PHE A 360 -22.59 -9.95 -5.52
C PHE A 360 -23.62 -8.86 -5.18
N PHE A 361 -24.78 -8.88 -5.82
CA PHE A 361 -25.81 -7.84 -5.61
C PHE A 361 -26.56 -8.04 -4.30
N VAL A 362 -26.62 -9.26 -3.76
CA VAL A 362 -27.20 -9.50 -2.43
C VAL A 362 -26.36 -8.85 -1.35
N ASP A 363 -25.03 -8.97 -1.44
CA ASP A 363 -24.10 -8.35 -0.50
C ASP A 363 -24.07 -6.82 -0.66
N LEU A 364 -24.16 -6.33 -1.90
CA LEU A 364 -24.28 -4.89 -2.19
C LEU A 364 -25.59 -4.31 -1.65
N VAL A 365 -26.73 -4.97 -1.86
CA VAL A 365 -28.04 -4.56 -1.34
C VAL A 365 -28.06 -4.60 0.18
N ASN A 366 -27.45 -5.62 0.81
CA ASN A 366 -27.35 -5.69 2.27
C ASN A 366 -26.47 -4.57 2.83
N THR A 367 -25.37 -4.25 2.14
CA THR A 367 -24.50 -3.12 2.48
C THR A 367 -25.23 -1.78 2.33
N ILE A 368 -25.97 -1.58 1.24
CA ILE A 368 -26.79 -0.39 1.00
C ILE A 368 -27.95 -0.29 2.01
N LYS A 369 -28.56 -1.39 2.45
CA LYS A 369 -29.58 -1.38 3.52
C LYS A 369 -28.99 -0.95 4.87
N ASN A 370 -27.79 -1.43 5.19
CA ASN A 370 -27.10 -1.09 6.43
C ASN A 370 -26.69 0.38 6.46
N ILE A 371 -26.12 0.88 5.36
CA ILE A 371 -25.65 2.27 5.24
C ILE A 371 -26.83 3.23 5.02
N GLY A 372 -27.84 2.82 4.26
CA GLY A 372 -29.03 3.61 3.93
C GLY A 372 -29.82 4.05 5.16
N SER A 373 -29.93 3.19 6.18
CA SER A 373 -30.55 3.57 7.46
C SER A 373 -29.79 4.69 8.19
N THR A 374 -28.47 4.76 8.01
CA THR A 374 -27.60 5.80 8.58
C THR A 374 -27.69 7.07 7.74
N VAL A 375 -27.67 6.95 6.41
CA VAL A 375 -27.83 8.09 5.49
C VAL A 375 -29.20 8.74 5.65
N ILE A 376 -30.29 7.98 5.76
CA ILE A 376 -31.64 8.51 6.02
C ILE A 376 -31.72 9.27 7.36
N LYS A 377 -30.97 8.82 8.37
CA LYS A 377 -30.92 9.49 9.68
C LYS A 377 -30.09 10.78 9.64
N VAL A 378 -29.02 10.81 8.85
CA VAL A 378 -28.05 11.92 8.83
C VAL A 378 -28.38 12.97 7.78
N ALA A 379 -29.05 12.58 6.68
CA ALA A 379 -29.40 13.47 5.57
C ALA A 379 -30.24 14.69 5.98
N PRO A 380 -31.26 14.60 6.85
CA PRO A 380 -32.01 15.78 7.30
C PRO A 380 -31.12 16.80 8.01
N THR A 381 -30.13 16.35 8.78
CA THR A 381 -29.18 17.20 9.48
C THR A 381 -28.24 17.88 8.48
N VAL A 382 -27.66 17.12 7.54
CA VAL A 382 -26.76 17.67 6.51
C VAL A 382 -27.49 18.67 5.61
N ILE A 383 -28.72 18.37 5.17
CA ILE A 383 -29.53 19.29 4.38
C ILE A 383 -29.80 20.57 5.18
N LYS A 384 -30.22 20.46 6.44
CA LYS A 384 -30.48 21.62 7.30
C LYS A 384 -29.24 22.49 7.53
N THR A 385 -28.05 21.90 7.56
CA THR A 385 -26.77 22.61 7.72
C THR A 385 -26.30 23.26 6.41
N VAL A 386 -26.48 22.60 5.26
CA VAL A 386 -25.92 23.05 3.98
C VAL A 386 -26.88 23.95 3.20
N THR A 387 -28.20 23.79 3.34
CA THR A 387 -29.21 24.60 2.62
C THR A 387 -29.05 26.12 2.86
N PRO A 388 -28.83 26.63 4.09
CA PRO A 388 -28.63 28.07 4.31
C PRO A 388 -27.36 28.61 3.62
N ILE A 389 -26.31 27.79 3.53
CA ILE A 389 -25.03 28.15 2.90
C ILE A 389 -25.19 28.26 1.38
N VAL A 390 -25.88 27.29 0.78
CA VAL A 390 -26.18 27.31 -0.67
C VAL A 390 -27.14 28.44 -1.01
N GLN A 391 -28.13 28.71 -0.16
CA GLN A 391 -29.05 29.84 -0.35
C GLN A 391 -28.35 31.20 -0.21
N SER A 392 -27.36 31.35 0.67
CA SER A 392 -26.58 32.60 0.75
C SER A 392 -25.68 32.80 -0.46
N LEU A 393 -25.13 31.70 -1.03
CA LEU A 393 -24.32 31.75 -2.25
C LEU A 393 -25.16 32.10 -3.48
N VAL A 394 -26.35 31.52 -3.62
CA VAL A 394 -27.28 31.82 -4.72
C VAL A 394 -27.90 33.22 -4.57
N GLY A 395 -28.16 33.67 -3.34
CA GLY A 395 -28.64 35.02 -3.05
C GLY A 395 -27.60 36.12 -3.28
N ALA A 396 -26.31 35.79 -3.29
CA ALA A 396 -25.22 36.71 -3.63
C ALA A 396 -24.92 36.79 -5.14
N MET A 397 -25.56 35.93 -5.95
CA MET A 397 -25.42 35.86 -7.41
C MET A 397 -26.59 36.51 -8.17
N ASN A 398 -27.63 36.97 -7.46
CA ASN A 398 -28.71 37.82 -7.97
C ASN A 398 -28.59 39.22 -7.35
#